data_AF-A0A955UQQ3-F1
#
_entry.id   AF-A0A955UQQ3-F1
#
_cell.length_a   1.000
_cell.length_b   1.000
_cell.length_c   1.000
_cell.angle_alpha   90.00
_cell.angle_beta   90.00
_cell.angle_gamma   90.00
#
_symmetry.space_group_name_H-M   'P 1'
#
loop_
_entity.id
_entity.type
_entity.pdbx_description
1 polymer ?
#
loop_
_entity_poly.entity_id
_entity_poly.type
_entity_poly.pdbx_seq_one_letter_code
_entity_poly.pdbx_strand_id
1 'polypeptide(L)'
;SGGFTLAGGYRFLPWLAGEAHFIFLGGNDNIEVGNREFDSEGFAFTFGPKVYPMAFFQQDAPIPEWVQPYGMIGIGGGQLEVDGFDEEDSFVARFILGIDFWLNDHLGAFVEGGGYAVEEDAVDGIGVFTFGAQYRF
;
A
#
# COMPACT_ATOMS: atom_id res chain seq x y z
N SER A 1 -1.76 -11.94 -12.05
CA SER A 1 -2.61 -11.81 -10.85
C SER A 1 -3.11 -10.38 -10.70
N GLY A 2 -4.32 -10.22 -10.14
CA GLY A 2 -4.95 -8.93 -9.85
C GLY A 2 -5.52 -8.96 -8.43
N GLY A 3 -5.69 -7.80 -7.81
CA GLY A 3 -6.14 -7.71 -6.42
C GLY A 3 -6.90 -6.43 -6.16
N PHE A 4 -7.36 -6.26 -4.92
CA PHE A 4 -7.92 -5.00 -4.45
C PHE A 4 -7.33 -4.62 -3.10
N THR A 5 -7.23 -3.31 -2.88
CA THR A 5 -6.80 -2.73 -1.62
C THR A 5 -7.91 -1.85 -1.08
N LEU A 6 -8.24 -2.03 0.20
CA LEU A 6 -9.08 -1.13 0.95
C LEU A 6 -8.22 -0.40 1.97
N ALA A 7 -8.32 0.92 2.00
CA ALA A 7 -7.60 1.77 2.92
C ALA A 7 -8.59 2.61 3.74
N GLY A 8 -8.30 2.78 5.02
CA GLY A 8 -9.06 3.65 5.91
C GLY A 8 -8.13 4.29 6.92
N GLY A 9 -8.25 5.60 7.13
CA GLY A 9 -7.31 6.32 7.97
C GLY A 9 -7.85 7.63 8.51
N TYR A 10 -7.02 8.27 9.33
CA TYR A 10 -7.31 9.57 9.92
C TYR A 10 -6.09 10.48 9.83
N ARG A 11 -6.29 11.72 9.39
CA ARG A 11 -5.25 12.75 9.29
C ARG A 11 -5.20 13.56 10.58
N PHE A 12 -4.16 13.32 11.38
CA PHE A 12 -3.97 13.99 12.67
C PHE A 12 -3.37 15.39 12.50
N LEU A 13 -2.48 15.55 11.53
CA LEU A 13 -1.79 16.80 11.21
C LEU A 13 -1.80 17.02 9.69
N PRO A 14 -1.61 18.25 9.21
CA PRO A 14 -1.48 18.50 7.77
C PRO A 14 -0.44 17.60 7.11
N TRP A 15 0.61 17.16 7.80
CA TRP A 15 1.66 16.32 7.24
C TRP A 15 1.64 14.86 7.71
N LEU A 16 0.76 14.47 8.63
CA LEU A 16 0.73 13.12 9.23
C LEU A 16 -0.68 12.55 9.32
N ALA A 17 -0.84 11.34 8.80
CA ALA A 17 -2.02 10.50 8.94
C ALA A 17 -1.63 9.11 9.46
N GLY A 18 -2.57 8.43 10.10
CA GLY A 18 -2.49 6.99 10.35
C GLY A 18 -3.47 6.29 9.42
N GLU A 19 -3.02 5.22 8.76
CA GLU A 19 -3.81 4.51 7.76
C GLU A 19 -3.71 3.00 8.01
N ALA A 20 -4.84 2.32 7.97
CA ALA A 20 -4.97 0.88 7.97
C ALA A 20 -5.33 0.41 6.57
N HIS A 21 -4.80 -0.74 6.20
CA HIS A 21 -4.96 -1.33 4.89
C HIS A 21 -5.31 -2.79 4.99
N PHE A 22 -6.26 -3.18 4.15
CA PHE A 22 -6.50 -4.54 3.79
C PHE A 22 -6.15 -4.71 2.32
N ILE A 23 -5.26 -5.64 2.00
CA ILE A 23 -4.98 -6.05 0.63
C ILE A 23 -5.45 -7.47 0.44
N PHE A 24 -6.07 -7.73 -0.70
CA PHE A 24 -6.36 -9.06 -1.20
C PHE A 24 -5.73 -9.20 -2.58
N LEU A 25 -4.90 -10.22 -2.74
CA LEU A 25 -4.30 -10.61 -4.01
C LEU A 25 -5.03 -11.88 -4.48
N GLY A 26 -5.69 -11.79 -5.63
CA GLY A 26 -6.37 -12.92 -6.26
C GLY A 26 -5.42 -13.65 -7.21
N GLY A 27 -5.18 -14.92 -6.92
CA GLY A 27 -4.49 -15.86 -7.79
C GLY A 27 -5.41 -16.35 -8.89
N ASN A 28 -5.17 -15.88 -10.11
CA ASN A 28 -5.26 -16.71 -11.30
C ASN A 28 -4.46 -16.00 -12.39
N ASP A 29 -3.33 -16.60 -12.73
CA ASP A 29 -2.74 -16.67 -14.07
C ASP A 29 -1.24 -16.90 -13.86
N ASN A 30 -0.80 -18.10 -14.25
CA ASN A 30 0.58 -18.51 -14.43
C ASN A 30 1.43 -17.36 -15.01
N ILE A 31 2.11 -16.59 -14.16
CA ILE A 31 3.11 -15.63 -14.62
C ILE A 31 4.41 -16.41 -14.77
N GLU A 32 4.68 -16.91 -15.98
CA GLU A 32 5.99 -17.45 -16.33
C GLU A 32 7.06 -16.35 -16.23
N VAL A 33 7.78 -16.31 -15.11
CA VAL A 33 9.06 -15.61 -15.01
C VAL A 33 10.16 -16.68 -15.12
N GLY A 34 10.44 -17.11 -16.35
CA GLY A 34 11.32 -18.26 -16.61
C GLY A 34 10.60 -19.59 -16.50
N ASN A 35 11.18 -20.57 -15.78
CA ASN A 35 10.70 -21.96 -15.71
C ASN A 35 9.98 -22.27 -14.37
N ARG A 36 9.47 -21.24 -13.68
CA ARG A 36 8.75 -21.36 -12.40
C ARG A 36 7.39 -20.67 -12.53
N GLU A 37 6.35 -21.43 -12.20
CA GLU A 37 5.00 -20.91 -11.98
C GLU A 37 4.96 -20.28 -10.58
N PHE A 38 4.27 -19.16 -10.45
CA PHE A 38 4.06 -18.47 -9.18
C PHE A 38 2.57 -18.23 -9.03
N ASP A 39 1.93 -19.04 -8.19
CA ASP A 39 0.59 -18.73 -7.68
C ASP A 39 0.77 -17.89 -6.41
N SER A 40 0.12 -16.72 -6.40
CA SER A 40 0.07 -15.85 -5.21
C SER A 40 -1.37 -15.49 -4.97
N GLU A 41 -2.00 -16.22 -4.06
CA GLU A 41 -3.21 -15.80 -3.40
C GLU A 41 -2.92 -15.43 -1.96
N GLY A 42 -3.60 -14.41 -1.46
CA GLY A 42 -3.36 -14.00 -0.09
C GLY A 42 -4.02 -12.70 0.29
N PHE A 43 -4.03 -12.46 1.59
CA PHE A 43 -4.48 -11.22 2.18
C PHE A 43 -3.51 -10.75 3.23
N ALA A 44 -3.43 -9.43 3.40
CA ALA A 44 -2.69 -8.84 4.51
C ALA A 44 -3.43 -7.65 5.09
N PHE A 45 -3.31 -7.52 6.40
CA PHE A 45 -3.72 -6.33 7.15
C PHE A 45 -2.48 -5.61 7.62
N THR A 46 -2.35 -4.32 7.28
CA THR A 46 -1.24 -3.48 7.73
C THR A 46 -1.75 -2.17 8.27
N PHE A 47 -1.03 -1.57 9.21
CA PHE A 47 -1.32 -0.24 9.71
C PHE A 47 -0.02 0.53 9.89
N GLY A 48 -0.08 1.85 9.74
CA GLY A 48 1.09 2.68 10.01
C GLY A 48 0.94 4.15 9.63
N PRO A 49 2.01 4.93 9.82
CA PRO A 49 2.02 6.34 9.52
C PRO A 49 2.17 6.60 8.02
N LYS A 50 1.33 7.52 7.52
CA LYS A 50 1.39 8.11 6.18
C LYS A 50 1.78 9.57 6.30
N VAL A 51 2.84 9.96 5.60
CA VAL A 51 3.47 11.28 5.71
C VAL A 51 3.33 12.02 4.40
N TYR A 52 2.88 13.28 4.47
CA TYR A 52 2.73 14.20 3.35
C TYR A 52 3.84 15.25 3.39
N PRO A 53 5.02 15.00 2.80
CA PRO A 53 6.16 15.92 2.90
C PRO A 53 5.84 17.32 2.38
N MET A 54 5.00 17.44 1.36
CA MET A 54 4.66 18.74 0.78
C MET A 54 3.85 19.62 1.73
N ALA A 55 3.04 19.04 2.61
CA ALA A 55 2.32 19.79 3.64
C ALA A 55 3.25 20.31 4.75
N PHE A 56 4.47 19.78 4.86
CA PHE A 56 5.51 20.33 5.74
C PHE A 56 6.08 21.64 5.19
N PHE A 57 6.22 21.74 3.86
CA PHE A 57 6.86 22.87 3.17
C PHE A 57 5.87 23.92 2.60
N GLN A 58 4.58 23.77 2.87
CA GLN A 58 3.53 24.72 2.43
C GLN A 58 3.74 26.15 2.95
N GLN A 59 4.65 26.37 3.90
CA GLN A 59 5.02 27.72 4.35
C GLN A 59 5.84 28.50 3.30
N ASP A 60 6.59 27.82 2.42
CA ASP A 60 7.61 28.45 1.57
C ASP A 60 7.33 28.38 0.06
N ALA A 61 6.42 27.52 -0.39
CA ALA A 61 6.03 27.41 -1.80
C ALA A 61 4.53 27.10 -1.94
N PRO A 62 3.82 27.71 -2.91
CA PRO A 62 2.42 27.42 -3.21
C PRO A 62 2.31 26.06 -3.90
N ILE A 63 2.51 24.99 -3.15
CA ILE A 63 2.29 23.64 -3.64
C ILE A 63 0.78 23.43 -3.68
N PRO A 64 0.21 23.04 -4.83
CA PRO A 64 -1.23 22.93 -4.95
C PRO A 64 -1.79 21.81 -4.08
N GLU A 65 -2.85 22.10 -3.32
CA GLU A 65 -3.51 21.11 -2.45
C GLU A 65 -4.14 19.95 -3.22
N TRP A 66 -4.32 20.09 -4.54
CA TRP A 66 -4.86 19.06 -5.42
C TRP A 66 -3.88 17.92 -5.74
N VAL A 67 -2.58 18.07 -5.45
CA VAL A 67 -1.59 16.98 -5.53
C VAL A 67 -0.85 16.85 -4.22
N GLN A 68 -0.94 15.68 -3.60
CA GLN A 68 -0.25 15.41 -2.34
C GLN A 68 0.55 14.11 -2.46
N PRO A 69 1.86 14.19 -2.77
CA PRO A 69 2.71 13.02 -2.68
C PRO A 69 2.84 12.62 -1.20
N TYR A 70 2.93 11.33 -0.96
CA TYR A 70 3.09 10.76 0.37
C TYR A 70 4.03 9.56 0.37
N GLY A 71 4.55 9.27 1.55
CA GLY A 71 5.19 8.00 1.86
C GLY A 71 4.49 7.35 3.05
N MET A 72 4.42 6.04 3.05
CA MET A 72 3.89 5.27 4.16
C MET A 72 4.80 4.09 4.47
N ILE A 73 4.95 3.84 5.77
CA ILE A 73 5.44 2.57 6.29
C ILE A 73 4.32 1.92 7.10
N GLY A 74 4.18 0.61 6.97
CA GLY A 74 3.15 -0.15 7.67
C GLY A 74 3.70 -1.46 8.20
N ILE A 75 3.13 -1.93 9.29
CA ILE A 75 3.37 -3.27 9.82
C ILE A 75 2.03 -3.96 10.06
N GLY A 76 2.04 -5.28 10.06
CA GLY A 76 0.88 -6.07 10.42
C GLY A 76 1.11 -7.53 10.12
N GLY A 77 0.04 -8.22 9.72
CA GLY A 77 0.10 -9.65 9.46
C GLY A 77 -0.94 -10.07 8.44
N GLY A 78 -0.77 -11.27 7.93
CA GLY A 78 -1.62 -11.82 6.89
C GLY A 78 -1.19 -13.21 6.49
N GLN A 79 -1.92 -13.75 5.54
CA GLN A 79 -1.56 -14.97 4.84
C GLN A 79 -1.27 -14.56 3.41
N LEU A 80 0.01 -14.41 3.09
CA LEU A 80 0.48 -14.16 1.74
C LEU A 80 1.17 -15.43 1.28
N GLU A 81 0.50 -16.22 0.46
CA GLU A 81 1.10 -17.43 -0.10
C GLU A 81 2.06 -17.01 -1.22
N VAL A 82 3.33 -17.32 -1.01
CA VAL A 82 4.37 -17.25 -2.05
C VAL A 82 4.92 -18.67 -2.14
N ASP A 83 4.63 -19.33 -3.27
CA ASP A 83 4.81 -20.75 -3.51
C ASP A 83 6.12 -21.33 -2.91
N GLY A 84 5.97 -22.22 -1.89
CA GLY A 84 7.08 -22.96 -1.26
C GLY A 84 7.06 -23.14 0.28
N PHE A 85 6.16 -22.47 1.01
CA PHE A 85 6.09 -22.53 2.49
C PHE A 85 4.63 -22.69 2.98
N ASP A 86 4.44 -23.49 4.04
CA ASP A 86 3.15 -23.83 4.64
C ASP A 86 2.40 -22.58 5.16
N GLU A 87 1.07 -22.67 5.23
CA GLU A 87 0.14 -21.65 5.77
C GLU A 87 0.42 -21.33 7.26
N GLU A 88 1.31 -20.39 7.56
CA GLU A 88 1.46 -19.82 8.91
C GLU A 88 1.37 -18.28 8.90
N ASP A 89 0.78 -17.73 9.98
CA ASP A 89 0.53 -16.30 10.16
C ASP A 89 1.83 -15.50 10.02
N SER A 90 2.02 -14.82 8.89
CA SER A 90 3.29 -14.16 8.59
C SER A 90 3.29 -12.70 9.04
N PHE A 91 4.41 -12.23 9.60
CA PHE A 91 4.62 -10.80 9.83
C PHE A 91 4.83 -10.09 8.49
N VAL A 92 4.10 -8.99 8.29
CA VAL A 92 4.13 -8.23 7.03
C VAL A 92 4.56 -6.79 7.31
N ALA A 93 5.71 -6.40 6.77
CA ALA A 93 6.10 -5.00 6.67
C ALA A 93 5.76 -4.45 5.28
N ARG A 94 5.36 -3.18 5.20
CA ARG A 94 4.95 -2.52 3.96
C ARG A 94 5.64 -1.17 3.83
N PHE A 95 6.08 -0.86 2.62
CA PHE A 95 6.62 0.44 2.23
C PHE A 95 5.91 0.92 0.97
N ILE A 96 5.37 2.13 1.00
CA ILE A 96 4.60 2.71 -0.11
C ILE A 96 5.05 4.13 -0.38
N LEU A 97 5.12 4.46 -1.65
CA LEU A 97 5.17 5.82 -2.16
C LEU A 97 3.97 6.04 -3.06
N GLY A 98 3.29 7.16 -2.89
CA GLY A 98 2.08 7.43 -3.65
C GLY A 98 1.81 8.91 -3.84
N ILE A 99 0.80 9.20 -4.62
CA ILE A 99 0.31 10.55 -4.92
C ILE A 99 -1.21 10.53 -4.83
N ASP A 100 -1.74 11.39 -3.96
CA ASP A 100 -3.16 11.70 -3.89
C ASP A 100 -3.49 12.86 -4.83
N PHE A 101 -4.53 12.69 -5.66
CA PHE A 101 -5.11 13.71 -6.51
C PHE A 101 -6.49 14.08 -6.01
N TRP A 102 -6.70 15.33 -5.60
CA TRP A 102 -8.00 15.79 -5.10
C TRP A 102 -8.74 16.59 -6.17
N LEU A 103 -9.94 16.14 -6.52
CA LEU A 103 -10.84 16.84 -7.44
C LEU A 103 -11.61 17.96 -6.69
N ASN A 104 -11.92 17.71 -5.43
CA ASN A 104 -12.55 18.65 -4.49
C ASN A 104 -12.23 18.22 -3.05
N ASP A 105 -12.87 18.87 -2.08
CA ASP A 105 -12.63 18.64 -0.64
C ASP A 105 -12.93 17.21 -0.17
N HIS A 106 -13.74 16.45 -0.92
CA HIS A 106 -14.21 15.12 -0.55
C HIS A 106 -13.73 14.02 -1.48
N LEU A 107 -13.67 14.27 -2.79
CA LEU A 107 -13.40 13.24 -3.80
C LEU A 107 -11.97 13.37 -4.32
N GLY A 108 -11.27 12.25 -4.32
CA GLY A 108 -9.95 12.13 -4.90
C GLY A 108 -9.71 10.80 -5.58
N ALA A 109 -8.59 10.73 -6.27
CA ALA A 109 -7.98 9.51 -6.75
C ALA A 109 -6.58 9.37 -6.13
N PHE A 110 -6.01 8.18 -6.20
CA PHE A 110 -4.63 7.96 -5.80
C PHE A 110 -3.95 6.97 -6.74
N VAL A 111 -2.65 7.12 -6.86
CA VAL A 111 -1.76 6.14 -7.45
C VAL A 111 -0.63 5.89 -6.46
N GLU A 112 -0.36 4.63 -6.19
CA GLU A 112 0.68 4.24 -5.25
C GLU A 112 1.42 3.00 -5.75
N GLY A 113 2.69 2.92 -5.36
CA GLY A 113 3.53 1.77 -5.61
C GLY A 113 4.42 1.49 -4.42
N GLY A 114 4.77 0.22 -4.24
CA GLY A 114 5.73 -0.16 -3.21
C GLY A 114 5.83 -1.65 -3.06
N GLY A 115 6.18 -2.09 -1.85
CA GLY A 115 6.47 -3.49 -1.59
C GLY A 115 6.04 -3.94 -0.21
N TYR A 116 5.73 -5.23 -0.13
CA TYR A 116 5.58 -5.97 1.11
C TYR A 116 6.86 -6.78 1.35
N ALA A 117 7.32 -6.83 2.59
CA ALA A 117 8.33 -7.76 3.04
C ALA A 117 7.66 -8.71 4.03
N VAL A 118 7.73 -10.00 3.73
CA VAL A 118 7.25 -11.08 4.59
C VAL A 118 8.49 -11.75 5.20
N GLU A 119 8.49 -11.95 6.51
CA GLU A 119 9.63 -12.54 7.22
C GLU A 119 9.30 -13.97 7.64
N GLU A 120 10.09 -14.94 7.16
CA GLU A 120 10.28 -16.20 7.91
C GLU A 120 11.68 -16.81 7.76
N ASP A 121 12.30 -16.84 6.57
CA ASP A 121 13.71 -17.30 6.44
C ASP A 121 14.45 -16.77 5.17
N ALA A 122 13.76 -16.03 4.31
CA ALA A 122 14.34 -15.26 3.21
C ALA A 122 13.44 -14.03 2.98
N VAL A 123 14.02 -12.87 2.70
CA VAL A 123 13.25 -11.66 2.39
C VAL A 123 12.66 -11.82 0.98
N ASP A 124 11.53 -12.51 0.88
CA ASP A 124 10.70 -12.51 -0.33
C ASP A 124 9.74 -11.33 -0.27
N GLY A 125 9.77 -10.54 -1.34
CA GLY A 125 9.06 -9.27 -1.41
C GLY A 125 8.11 -9.21 -2.59
N ILE A 126 6.87 -8.81 -2.34
CA ILE A 126 5.86 -8.61 -3.37
C ILE A 126 5.79 -7.12 -3.71
N GLY A 127 6.09 -6.76 -4.95
CA GLY A 127 5.86 -5.43 -5.48
C GLY A 127 4.40 -5.22 -5.86
N VAL A 128 3.79 -4.13 -5.41
CA VAL A 128 2.39 -3.80 -5.71
C VAL A 128 2.29 -2.40 -6.30
N PHE A 129 1.43 -2.28 -7.30
CA PHE A 129 1.03 -1.01 -7.89
C PHE A 129 -0.50 -0.90 -7.82
N THR A 130 -0.99 0.14 -7.14
CA THR A 130 -2.42 0.36 -6.91
C THR A 130 -2.83 1.68 -7.55
N PHE A 131 -3.98 1.67 -8.21
CA PHE A 131 -4.72 2.88 -8.57
C PHE A 131 -6.12 2.79 -7.96
N GLY A 132 -6.64 3.90 -7.46
CA GLY A 132 -7.93 3.88 -6.78
C GLY A 132 -8.59 5.24 -6.65
N ALA A 133 -9.81 5.20 -6.12
CA ALA A 133 -10.57 6.38 -5.73
C ALA A 133 -10.62 6.45 -4.19
N GLN A 134 -10.75 7.67 -3.66
CA GLN A 134 -10.82 7.92 -2.23
C GLN A 134 -11.88 8.97 -1.90
N TYR A 135 -12.41 8.86 -0.70
CA TYR A 135 -13.39 9.80 -0.15
C TYR A 135 -12.92 10.32 1.22
N ARG A 136 -13.01 11.63 1.41
CA ARG A 136 -12.73 12.32 2.68
C ARG A 136 -14.05 12.75 3.31
N PHE A 137 -14.25 12.37 4.57
CA PHE A 137 -15.39 12.78 5.40
C PHE A 137 -15.13 14.13 6.09
#